data_AF-A0A8J4WW36-F1
#
_entry.id   AF-A0A8J4WW36-F1
#
_cell.length_a   1.000
_cell.length_b   1.000
_cell.length_c   1.000
_cell.angle_alpha   90.00
_cell.angle_beta   90.00
_cell.angle_gamma   90.00
#
_symmetry.space_group_name_H-M   'P 1'
#
loop_
_entity.id
_entity.type
_entity.pdbx_description
1 polymer ?
#
loop_
_entity_poly.entity_id
_entity_poly.type
_entity_poly.pdbx_seq_one_letter_code
_entity_poly.pdbx_strand_id
1 'polypeptide(L)'
;VPQPRLLVSPEVLTLSGSVQLYCSPHGVKASQCYFYPEGDKTNLKRSPSCQLSVTGSELIRWTGRSSPGTLHIICYYVMDNTIRSPSPHSLPAPVTVR
;
A
#
# COMPACT_ATOMS: atom_id res chain seq x y z
N VAL A 1 -0.11 -5.38 18.61
CA VAL A 1 -0.67 -4.64 17.44
C VAL A 1 -0.90 -5.66 16.33
N PRO A 2 -2.12 -5.83 15.81
CA PRO A 2 -2.38 -6.82 14.77
C PRO A 2 -1.64 -6.49 13.47
N GLN A 3 -1.26 -7.52 12.73
CA GLN A 3 -0.74 -7.35 11.37
C GLN A 3 -1.87 -6.88 10.46
N PRO A 4 -1.68 -5.82 9.65
CA PRO A 4 -2.71 -5.36 8.73
C PRO A 4 -2.82 -6.27 7.51
N ARG A 5 -3.99 -6.26 6.87
CA ARG A 5 -4.22 -6.88 5.57
C ARG A 5 -4.30 -5.80 4.49
N LEU A 6 -3.49 -5.92 3.45
CA LEU A 6 -3.59 -5.06 2.26
C LEU A 6 -4.63 -5.64 1.30
N LEU A 7 -5.64 -4.83 0.97
CA LEU A 7 -6.70 -5.14 0.03
C LEU A 7 -6.51 -4.29 -1.24
N VAL A 8 -6.61 -4.92 -2.40
CA VAL A 8 -6.35 -4.32 -3.71
C VAL A 8 -7.60 -4.43 -4.56
N SER A 9 -8.05 -3.35 -5.19
CA SER A 9 -9.20 -3.39 -6.09
C SER A 9 -9.17 -2.29 -7.16
N PRO A 10 -9.21 -2.63 -8.47
CA PRO A 10 -9.04 -3.98 -9.03
C PRO A 10 -7.59 -4.48 -8.91
N GLU A 11 -7.38 -5.79 -8.90
CA GLU A 11 -6.02 -6.38 -8.91
C GLU A 11 -5.30 -6.21 -10.26
N VAL A 12 -6.07 -6.03 -11.34
CA VAL A 12 -5.56 -5.81 -12.69
C VAL A 12 -6.06 -4.46 -13.19
N LEU A 13 -5.15 -3.63 -13.71
CA LEU A 13 -5.45 -2.30 -14.23
C LEU A 13 -4.64 -2.00 -15.48
N THR A 14 -5.09 -1.02 -16.25
CA THR A 14 -4.31 -0.43 -17.36
C THR A 14 -3.41 0.69 -16.87
N LEU A 15 -2.52 1.20 -17.71
CA LEU A 15 -1.68 2.37 -17.40
C LEU A 15 -2.49 3.60 -16.95
N SER A 16 -3.66 3.84 -17.58
CA SER A 16 -4.56 4.94 -17.25
C SER A 16 -5.62 4.57 -16.21
N GLY A 17 -5.83 3.28 -15.97
CA GLY A 17 -6.71 2.79 -14.92
C GLY A 17 -6.16 3.08 -13.53
N SER A 18 -7.05 3.05 -12.53
CA SER A 18 -6.70 3.28 -11.13
C SER A 18 -6.96 2.03 -10.30
N VAL A 19 -6.13 1.84 -9.28
CA VAL A 19 -6.29 0.83 -8.25
C VAL A 19 -6.46 1.49 -6.89
N GLN A 20 -7.38 0.94 -6.09
CA GLN A 20 -7.56 1.28 -4.69
C GLN A 20 -6.78 0.28 -3.83
N LEU A 21 -5.87 0.82 -3.02
CA LEU A 21 -5.10 0.10 -2.01
C LEU A 21 -5.68 0.45 -0.64
N TYR A 22 -6.16 -0.54 0.11
CA TYR A 22 -6.69 -0.35 1.45
C TYR A 22 -5.91 -1.19 2.46
N CYS A 23 -5.23 -0.53 3.40
CA CYS A 23 -4.51 -1.18 4.49
C CYS A 23 -5.45 -1.35 5.68
N SER A 24 -6.06 -2.53 5.83
CA SER A 24 -7.03 -2.80 6.89
C SER A 24 -6.34 -2.98 8.24
N PRO A 25 -6.63 -2.13 9.25
CA PRO A 25 -6.01 -2.22 10.57
C PRO A 25 -6.77 -3.16 11.53
N HIS A 26 -7.70 -3.99 11.03
CA HIS A 26 -8.51 -4.94 11.82
C HIS A 26 -9.23 -4.30 13.02
N GLY A 27 -9.91 -3.16 12.79
CA GLY A 27 -10.66 -2.45 13.84
C GLY A 27 -9.80 -1.57 14.76
N VAL A 28 -8.48 -1.56 14.58
CA VAL A 28 -7.59 -0.63 15.31
C VAL A 28 -7.69 0.77 14.71
N LYS A 29 -7.80 1.78 15.58
CA LYS A 29 -7.81 3.19 15.17
C LYS A 29 -6.38 3.63 14.80
N ALA A 30 -6.07 3.56 13.51
CA ALA A 30 -4.82 4.07 12.96
C ALA A 30 -4.87 5.60 12.83
N SER A 31 -3.76 6.27 13.17
CA SER A 31 -3.56 7.70 12.89
C SER A 31 -2.98 7.93 11.50
N GLN A 32 -2.14 7.00 11.04
CA GLN A 32 -1.44 7.11 9.77
C GLN A 32 -1.11 5.72 9.22
N CYS A 33 -1.43 5.47 7.96
CA CYS A 33 -0.97 4.31 7.21
C CYS A 33 0.15 4.68 6.23
N TYR A 34 1.00 3.71 5.95
CA TYR A 34 2.15 3.79 5.09
C TYR A 34 2.13 2.61 4.10
N PHE A 35 2.48 2.88 2.86
CA PHE A 35 2.56 1.91 1.77
C PHE A 35 3.93 2.02 1.11
N TYR A 36 4.48 0.91 0.64
CA TYR A 36 5.74 0.89 -0.10
C TYR A 36 5.82 -0.31 -1.06
N PRO A 37 6.59 -0.21 -2.16
CA PRO A 37 6.91 -1.34 -3.02
C PRO A 37 7.76 -2.38 -2.29
N GLU A 38 7.50 -3.66 -2.51
CA GLU A 38 8.42 -4.71 -2.06
C GLU A 38 9.83 -4.47 -2.61
N GLY A 39 10.84 -4.53 -1.73
CA GLY A 39 12.23 -4.24 -2.07
C GLY A 39 12.66 -2.78 -1.94
N ASP A 40 11.74 -1.81 -1.82
CA ASP A 40 12.06 -0.40 -1.59
C ASP A 40 11.24 0.20 -0.45
N LYS A 41 11.81 0.15 0.76
CA LYS A 41 11.20 0.71 1.98
C LYS A 41 11.34 2.23 2.10
N THR A 42 12.08 2.88 1.20
CA THR A 42 12.35 4.32 1.27
C THR A 42 11.31 5.14 0.54
N ASN A 43 10.73 4.59 -0.53
CA ASN A 43 9.73 5.25 -1.35
C ASN A 43 8.30 5.08 -0.78
N LEU A 44 8.06 5.73 0.37
CA LEU A 44 6.81 5.59 1.13
C LEU A 44 5.71 6.52 0.63
N LYS A 45 4.49 5.99 0.51
CA LYS A 45 3.25 6.79 0.40
C LYS A 45 2.49 6.72 1.72
N ARG A 46 1.89 7.84 2.14
CA ARG A 46 1.18 8.00 3.42
C ARG A 46 -0.31 8.25 3.18
N SER A 47 -1.18 7.62 3.97
CA SER A 47 -2.63 7.90 3.98
C SER A 47 -3.22 7.86 5.40
N PRO A 48 -3.85 8.94 5.89
CA PRO A 48 -4.55 8.95 7.18
C PRO A 48 -5.81 8.06 7.18
N SER A 49 -6.47 7.88 6.03
CA SER A 49 -7.65 7.02 5.88
C SER A 49 -7.30 5.55 5.65
N CYS A 50 -6.00 5.24 5.55
CA CYS A 50 -5.50 3.93 5.14
C CYS A 50 -5.97 3.47 3.76
N GLN A 51 -6.49 4.40 2.95
CA GLN A 51 -6.85 4.19 1.55
C GLN A 51 -5.93 5.02 0.66
N LEU A 52 -5.45 4.44 -0.43
CA LEU A 52 -4.58 5.09 -1.39
C LEU A 52 -5.05 4.72 -2.80
N SER A 53 -5.32 5.74 -3.62
CA SER A 53 -5.60 5.58 -5.05
C SER A 53 -4.33 5.88 -5.84
N VAL A 54 -3.98 5.00 -6.78
CA VAL A 54 -2.86 5.22 -7.72
C VAL A 54 -3.24 4.71 -9.09
N THR A 55 -2.82 5.41 -10.14
CA THR A 55 -2.94 4.93 -11.51
C THR A 55 -1.88 3.88 -11.84
N GLY A 56 -2.08 3.10 -12.89
CA GLY A 56 -1.11 2.11 -13.35
C GLY A 56 0.24 2.73 -13.69
N SER A 57 0.25 3.87 -14.38
CA SER A 57 1.47 4.61 -14.71
C SER A 57 2.20 5.13 -13.47
N GLU A 58 1.47 5.64 -12.47
CA GLU A 58 2.04 6.07 -11.19
C GLU A 58 2.60 4.90 -10.40
N LEU A 59 1.94 3.73 -10.44
CA LEU A 59 2.38 2.53 -9.75
C LEU A 59 3.69 2.00 -10.34
N ILE A 60 3.84 2.01 -11.67
CA ILE A 60 5.09 1.65 -12.37
C ILE A 60 6.22 2.59 -11.97
N ARG A 61 5.98 3.91 -12.02
CA ARG A 61 6.97 4.91 -11.59
C ARG A 61 7.33 4.77 -10.12
N TRP A 62 6.34 4.48 -9.27
CA TRP A 62 6.53 4.34 -7.83
C TRP A 62 7.36 3.10 -7.47
N THR A 63 7.18 1.99 -8.17
CA THR A 63 7.97 0.77 -8.00
C THR A 63 9.34 0.82 -8.69
N GLY A 64 9.70 1.94 -9.33
CA GLY A 64 10.97 2.10 -10.04
C GLY A 64 11.08 1.22 -11.29
N ARG A 65 9.97 0.66 -11.79
CA ARG A 65 9.98 -0.18 -12.99
C ARG A 65 9.86 0.66 -14.25
N SER A 66 10.40 0.13 -15.34
CA SER A 66 10.35 0.72 -16.68
C SER A 66 9.19 0.21 -17.53
N SER A 67 8.55 -0.90 -17.16
CA SER A 67 7.51 -1.55 -17.95
C SER A 67 6.40 -2.20 -17.10
N PRO A 68 5.18 -2.33 -17.66
CA PRO A 68 4.06 -3.03 -17.03
C PRO A 68 4.39 -4.44 -16.55
N GLY A 69 3.63 -4.92 -15.57
CA GLY A 69 3.79 -6.26 -15.00
C GLY A 69 3.16 -6.36 -13.62
N THR A 70 3.41 -7.49 -12.96
CA THR A 70 3.00 -7.71 -11.57
C THR A 70 3.99 -7.08 -10.61
N LEU A 71 3.45 -6.33 -9.66
CA LEU A 71 4.14 -5.56 -8.63
C LEU A 71 3.63 -6.01 -7.28
N HIS A 72 4.45 -5.92 -6.24
CA HIS A 72 4.01 -6.25 -4.89
C HIS A 72 4.09 -5.01 -4.01
N ILE A 73 2.99 -4.72 -3.33
CA ILE A 73 2.89 -3.58 -2.41
C ILE A 73 2.73 -4.13 -0.99
N ILE A 74 3.35 -3.45 -0.03
CA ILE A 74 3.27 -3.75 1.39
C ILE A 74 2.74 -2.52 2.11
N CYS A 75 2.00 -2.71 3.20
CA CYS A 75 1.56 -1.61 4.06
C CYS A 75 1.83 -1.88 5.55
N TYR A 76 1.86 -0.81 6.34
CA TYR A 76 1.79 -0.85 7.80
C TYR A 76 1.08 0.40 8.32
N TYR A 77 0.67 0.40 9.58
CA TYR A 77 0.02 1.55 10.20
C TYR A 77 0.66 1.93 11.53
N VAL A 78 0.44 3.16 11.94
CA VAL A 78 0.79 3.70 13.25
C VAL A 78 -0.49 4.05 13.97
N MET A 79 -0.55 3.72 15.26
CA MET A 79 -1.72 4.00 16.11
C MET A 79 -1.64 5.41 16.69
N ASP A 80 -2.80 5.93 17.07
CA ASP A 80 -2.89 7.16 17.83
C ASP A 80 -2.83 6.85 19.33
N ASN A 81 -1.62 6.57 19.84
CA ASN A 81 -1.37 6.32 21.26
C ASN A 81 -0.09 7.05 21.73
N THR A 82 0.10 7.13 23.04
CA THR A 82 1.21 7.87 23.70
C THR A 82 2.60 7.40 23.27
N ILE A 83 2.72 6.15 22.80
CA ILE A 83 3.93 5.60 22.21
C ILE A 83 3.59 5.19 20.77
N ARG A 84 3.96 6.02 19.79
CA ARG A 84 3.72 5.82 18.34
C ARG A 84 4.47 4.61 17.78
N SER A 85 4.11 3.41 18.22
CA SER A 85 4.68 2.16 17.73
C SER A 85 3.98 1.74 16.43
N PRO A 86 4.73 1.39 15.37
CA PRO A 86 4.16 0.86 14.15
C PRO A 86 3.63 -0.56 14.35
N SER A 87 2.64 -0.95 13.54
CA SER A 87 2.21 -2.33 13.38
C SER A 87 3.31 -3.17 12.70
N PRO A 88 3.21 -4.51 12.75
CA PRO A 88 3.87 -5.35 11.76
C PRO A 88 3.50 -4.93 10.33
N HIS A 89 4.34 -5.27 9.36
CA HIS A 89 4.03 -5.09 7.94
C HIS A 89 3.03 -6.14 7.46
N SER A 90 2.16 -5.78 6.52
CA SER A 90 1.28 -6.73 5.84
C SER A 90 2.10 -7.76 5.03
N LEU A 91 1.43 -8.84 4.61
CA LEU A 91 1.96 -9.63 3.50
C LEU A 91 1.99 -8.77 2.21
N PRO A 92 2.93 -9.03 1.28
CA PRO A 92 2.94 -8.38 -0.02
C PRO A 92 1.68 -8.74 -0.82
N ALA A 93 1.01 -7.74 -1.37
CA ALA A 93 -0.17 -7.94 -2.23
C ALA A 93 0.19 -7.67 -3.70
N PRO A 94 -0.15 -8.58 -4.63
CA PRO A 94 0.12 -8.40 -6.04
C PRO A 94 -0.82 -7.37 -6.66
N VAL A 95 -0.29 -6.58 -7.59
CA VAL A 95 -1.04 -5.65 -8.44
C VAL A 95 -0.47 -5.74 -9.85
N THR A 96 -1.29 -5.97 -10.87
CA THR A 96 -0.82 -6.17 -12.25
C THR A 96 -1.25 -5.03 -13.15
N VAL A 97 -0.28 -4.34 -13.74
CA VAL A 97 -0.51 -3.35 -14.80
C VAL A 97 -0.37 -4.04 -16.17
N ARG A 98 -1.33 -3.83 -17.08
CA ARG A 98 -1.34 -4.37 -18.45
C ARG A 98 -1.52 -3.29 -19.50
#